data_AF-A0A7C2YHL5-F1
#
_entry.id   AF-A0A7C2YHL5-F1
#
_cell.length_a   1.000
_cell.length_b   1.000
_cell.length_c   1.000
_cell.angle_alpha   90.00
_cell.angle_beta   90.00
_cell.angle_gamma   90.00
#
_symmetry.space_group_name_H-M   'P 1'
#
loop_
_entity.id
_entity.type
_entity.pdbx_description
1 polymer ?
#
loop_
_entity_poly.entity_id
_entity_poly.type
_entity_poly.pdbx_seq_one_letter_code
_entity_poly.pdbx_strand_id
1 'polypeptide(L)'
;MWSSSTDSKGCSRCAAISTTSGAREVFGELCSSNVDFHADLVRNIKTIRASQDLFDDLSADPLDRATAVAAEAEERAPTEAAIITRPFDYGTVISYSFDPSTWQATRFSDARRYGVWYGSLDVETTIYETVYHWHRFLTDSYPREDRLITGERRVFDVRCDALLIDLRGREAAYPDLLDRKSYAFTHALGGFLFEQGANGLLVHSARCEGVNGAIFRRERLSNVRDKMLLTYRCNPARDVCEVERAAGERWLRIRPSTLY
;
A
#
# COMPACT_ATOMS: atom_id res chain seq x y z
N MET A 1 34.54 -1.26 -43.63
CA MET A 1 35.52 -1.97 -42.78
C MET A 1 35.67 -1.10 -41.53
N TRP A 2 35.05 -1.32 -40.36
CA TRP A 2 34.38 -2.42 -39.66
C TRP A 2 33.12 -1.81 -38.96
N SER A 3 31.91 -2.37 -39.08
CA SER A 3 31.30 -3.36 -38.16
C SER A 3 31.81 -3.33 -36.72
N SER A 4 31.01 -2.75 -35.81
CA SER A 4 31.06 -3.09 -34.39
C SER A 4 29.64 -3.27 -33.89
N SER A 5 29.23 -4.54 -33.89
CA SER A 5 28.04 -5.07 -33.23
C SER A 5 28.12 -4.84 -31.73
N THR A 6 27.17 -4.08 -31.19
CA THR A 6 26.81 -4.20 -29.77
C THR A 6 25.60 -5.12 -29.70
N ASP A 7 25.88 -6.39 -29.33
CA ASP A 7 24.89 -7.37 -28.91
C ASP A 7 24.13 -6.81 -27.69
N SER A 8 22.95 -6.26 -27.95
CA SER A 8 21.93 -6.11 -26.92
C SER A 8 21.35 -7.50 -26.65
N LYS A 9 21.87 -8.19 -25.63
CA LYS A 9 21.15 -9.29 -24.99
C LYS A 9 19.92 -8.71 -24.29
N GLY A 10 18.90 -8.41 -25.07
CA GLY A 10 17.54 -8.23 -24.57
C GLY A 10 17.12 -9.51 -23.86
N CYS A 11 16.65 -9.38 -22.62
CA CYS A 11 16.06 -10.47 -21.86
C CYS A 11 14.93 -11.09 -22.70
N SER A 12 15.14 -12.32 -23.18
CA SER A 12 14.25 -13.03 -24.11
C SER A 12 12.83 -13.26 -23.57
N ARG A 13 12.57 -12.94 -22.30
CA ARG A 13 11.29 -13.17 -21.61
C ARG A 13 10.34 -11.97 -21.66
N CYS A 14 10.81 -10.73 -21.86
CA CYS A 14 9.91 -9.59 -22.08
C CYS A 14 9.08 -9.76 -23.36
N ALA A 15 9.59 -10.51 -24.36
CA ALA A 15 8.88 -10.83 -25.59
C ALA A 15 7.77 -11.90 -25.41
N ALA A 16 7.83 -12.72 -24.36
CA ALA A 16 6.89 -13.83 -24.13
C ALA A 16 5.52 -13.39 -23.59
N ILE A 17 5.38 -12.14 -23.14
CA ILE A 17 4.12 -11.56 -22.63
C ILE A 17 3.22 -11.05 -23.78
N SER A 18 3.64 -11.22 -25.04
CA SER A 18 2.89 -10.75 -26.21
C SER A 18 1.63 -11.57 -26.55
N THR A 19 1.42 -12.73 -25.91
CA THR A 19 0.19 -13.52 -26.04
C THR A 19 -0.43 -13.84 -24.68
N THR A 20 -1.76 -13.81 -24.59
CA THR A 20 -2.52 -14.11 -23.35
C THR A 20 -2.23 -15.52 -22.81
N SER A 21 -1.89 -16.47 -23.68
CA SER A 21 -1.53 -17.85 -23.29
C SER A 21 -0.15 -17.91 -22.64
N GLY A 22 0.86 -17.25 -23.22
CA GLY A 22 2.22 -17.24 -22.68
C GLY A 22 2.32 -16.53 -21.32
N ALA A 23 1.56 -15.45 -21.13
CA ALA A 23 1.50 -14.75 -19.85
C ALA A 23 0.91 -15.62 -18.72
N ARG A 24 -0.11 -16.44 -19.03
CA ARG A 24 -0.73 -17.36 -18.06
C ARG A 24 0.19 -18.47 -17.60
N GLU A 25 0.98 -19.03 -18.51
CA GLU A 25 1.95 -20.08 -18.18
C GLU A 25 3.06 -19.54 -17.26
N VAL A 26 3.58 -18.35 -17.58
CA VAL A 26 4.58 -17.66 -16.75
C VAL A 26 4.05 -17.37 -15.33
N PHE A 27 2.82 -16.87 -15.20
CA PHE A 27 2.23 -16.63 -13.88
C PHE A 27 1.88 -17.93 -13.14
N GLY A 28 1.49 -18.99 -13.85
CA GLY A 28 1.31 -20.31 -13.26
C GLY A 28 2.59 -20.85 -12.61
N GLU A 29 3.73 -20.73 -13.31
CA GLU A 29 5.04 -21.11 -12.76
C GLU A 29 5.43 -20.24 -11.56
N LEU A 30 5.29 -18.92 -11.68
CA LEU A 30 5.62 -17.97 -10.63
C LEU A 30 4.82 -18.22 -9.34
N CYS A 31 3.54 -18.54 -9.47
CA CYS A 31 2.61 -18.75 -8.36
C CYS A 31 2.48 -20.21 -7.90
N SER A 32 3.45 -21.06 -8.27
CA SER A 32 3.45 -22.49 -7.94
C SER A 32 3.65 -22.82 -6.45
N SER A 33 4.10 -21.85 -5.63
CA SER A 33 4.31 -22.05 -4.20
C SER A 33 3.24 -21.35 -3.36
N ASN A 34 2.81 -22.02 -2.30
CA ASN A 34 1.86 -21.49 -1.34
C ASN A 34 2.34 -21.75 0.09
N VAL A 35 1.88 -20.92 1.01
CA VAL A 35 2.09 -21.03 2.45
C VAL A 35 0.75 -20.94 3.17
N ASP A 36 0.50 -21.85 4.11
CA ASP A 36 -0.62 -21.74 5.02
C ASP A 36 -0.28 -20.72 6.11
N PHE A 37 -0.84 -19.51 5.99
CA PHE A 37 -0.47 -18.37 6.81
C PHE A 37 -1.48 -18.18 7.96
N HIS A 38 -0.94 -18.22 9.18
CA HIS A 38 -1.67 -18.13 10.43
C HIS A 38 -0.99 -17.16 11.39
N ALA A 39 -0.87 -15.89 11.01
CA ALA A 39 -0.19 -14.87 11.79
C ALA A 39 -0.78 -13.48 11.56
N ASP A 40 -0.21 -12.48 12.21
CA ASP A 40 -0.62 -11.09 12.03
C ASP A 40 0.14 -10.42 10.89
N LEU A 41 -0.57 -9.54 10.19
CA LEU A 41 0.02 -8.55 9.30
C LEU A 41 -0.13 -7.17 9.94
N VAL A 42 0.96 -6.42 9.95
CA VAL A 42 0.99 -5.05 10.46
C VAL A 42 0.44 -4.11 9.39
N ARG A 43 -0.55 -3.30 9.77
CA ARG A 43 -1.12 -2.25 8.91
C ARG A 43 -0.86 -0.88 9.50
N ASN A 44 -0.30 0.01 8.70
CA ASN A 44 0.04 1.38 9.08
C ASN A 44 -0.75 2.36 8.23
N ILE A 45 -1.64 3.14 8.86
CA ILE A 45 -2.51 4.09 8.16
C ILE A 45 -2.28 5.51 8.66
N LYS A 46 -2.52 6.48 7.77
CA LYS A 46 -2.62 7.89 8.14
C LYS A 46 -3.84 8.09 9.04
N THR A 47 -3.64 8.80 10.16
CA THR A 47 -4.71 9.19 11.08
C THR A 47 -4.37 10.52 11.73
N ILE A 48 -5.20 10.95 12.68
CA ILE A 48 -4.94 12.04 13.62
C ILE A 48 -4.92 11.46 15.05
N ARG A 49 -4.04 11.95 15.92
CA ARG A 49 -3.91 11.51 17.32
C ARG A 49 -4.99 12.13 18.21
N ALA A 50 -5.32 13.39 17.96
CA ALA A 50 -6.40 14.09 18.63
C ALA A 50 -7.61 14.12 17.71
N SER A 51 -8.78 13.79 18.24
CA SER A 51 -10.04 14.00 17.52
C SER A 51 -10.19 15.48 17.22
N GLN A 52 -10.58 15.79 15.99
CA GLN A 52 -10.95 17.15 15.61
C GLN A 52 -12.47 17.29 15.74
N ASP A 53 -12.90 18.49 16.08
CA ASP A 53 -14.29 18.89 15.94
C ASP A 53 -14.51 19.24 14.47
N LEU A 54 -15.39 18.51 13.80
CA LEU A 54 -15.60 18.66 12.36
C LEU A 54 -16.51 19.85 12.00
N PHE A 55 -17.12 20.49 13.02
CA PHE A 55 -18.11 21.54 12.83
C PHE A 55 -17.71 22.85 13.52
N ASP A 56 -16.46 22.97 13.99
CA ASP A 56 -15.94 24.16 14.68
C ASP A 56 -15.78 25.37 13.76
N ASP A 57 -15.67 25.16 12.46
CA ASP A 57 -15.68 26.19 11.41
C ASP A 57 -17.10 26.60 10.99
N LEU A 58 -18.11 25.75 11.24
CA LEU A 58 -19.49 25.97 10.84
C LEU A 58 -20.35 26.65 11.92
N SER A 59 -20.10 26.38 13.21
CA SER A 59 -20.78 27.06 14.32
C SER A 59 -19.89 27.24 15.54
N ALA A 60 -20.01 28.39 16.20
CA ALA A 60 -19.36 28.66 17.48
C ALA A 60 -20.11 28.06 18.68
N ASP A 61 -21.38 27.67 18.51
CA ASP A 61 -22.21 27.10 19.59
C ASP A 61 -21.90 25.59 19.75
N PRO A 62 -21.47 25.13 20.93
CA PRO A 62 -21.29 23.70 21.20
C PRO A 62 -22.55 22.85 21.00
N LEU A 63 -23.75 23.42 21.20
CA LEU A 63 -25.01 22.69 21.04
C LEU A 63 -25.28 22.38 19.57
N ASP A 64 -25.13 23.37 18.68
CA ASP A 64 -25.28 23.21 17.24
C ASP A 64 -24.32 22.15 16.69
N ARG A 65 -23.06 22.21 17.12
CA ARG A 65 -22.03 21.24 16.72
C ARG A 65 -22.39 19.84 17.21
N ALA A 66 -22.87 19.69 18.44
CA ALA A 66 -23.30 18.39 18.97
C ALA A 66 -24.49 17.82 18.19
N THR A 67 -25.47 18.66 17.81
CA THR A 67 -26.58 18.26 16.94
C THR A 67 -26.10 17.82 15.56
N ALA A 68 -25.16 18.54 14.95
CA ALA A 68 -24.60 18.20 13.65
C ALA A 68 -23.81 16.87 13.69
N VAL A 69 -23.01 16.64 14.74
CA VAL A 69 -22.32 15.36 14.98
C VAL A 69 -23.31 14.20 15.11
N ALA A 70 -24.41 14.40 15.86
CA ALA A 70 -25.43 13.38 16.04
C ALA A 70 -26.14 13.03 14.72
N ALA A 71 -26.47 14.05 13.91
CA ALA A 71 -27.08 13.85 12.60
C ALA A 71 -26.15 13.11 11.63
N GLU A 72 -24.86 13.49 11.56
CA GLU A 72 -23.89 12.76 10.72
C GLU A 72 -23.73 11.31 11.15
N ALA A 73 -23.69 11.06 12.47
CA ALA A 73 -23.56 9.72 13.01
C ALA A 73 -24.78 8.84 12.72
N GLU A 74 -25.98 9.40 12.67
CA GLU A 74 -27.22 8.69 12.32
C GLU A 74 -27.27 8.31 10.83
N GLU A 75 -26.80 9.21 9.95
CA GLU A 75 -26.76 8.97 8.51
C GLU A 75 -25.54 8.16 8.05
N ARG A 76 -24.50 8.07 8.89
CA ARG A 76 -23.28 7.32 8.55
C ARG A 76 -23.58 5.82 8.51
N ALA A 77 -23.55 5.26 7.30
CA ALA A 77 -23.55 3.81 7.10
C ALA A 77 -22.42 3.16 7.92
N PRO A 78 -22.73 2.23 8.86
CA PRO A 78 -21.71 1.57 9.64
C PRO A 78 -20.80 0.74 8.74
N THR A 79 -19.51 1.06 8.72
CA THR A 79 -18.51 0.21 8.06
C THR A 79 -17.93 -0.74 9.10
N GLU A 80 -18.47 -1.97 9.18
CA GLU A 80 -17.88 -3.01 10.02
C GLU A 80 -16.40 -3.19 9.68
N ALA A 81 -15.55 -3.20 10.70
CA ALA A 81 -14.10 -3.35 10.59
C ALA A 81 -13.48 -2.47 9.49
N ALA A 82 -13.75 -1.16 9.48
CA ALA A 82 -13.27 -0.20 8.48
C ALA A 82 -11.76 -0.32 8.10
N ILE A 83 -10.92 -0.78 9.05
CA ILE A 83 -9.48 -1.04 8.82
C ILE A 83 -9.24 -2.17 7.81
N ILE A 84 -10.15 -3.14 7.74
CA ILE A 84 -10.17 -4.25 6.80
C ILE A 84 -10.95 -3.87 5.54
N THR A 85 -12.15 -3.31 5.67
CA THR A 85 -13.13 -3.19 4.58
C THR A 85 -12.86 -2.03 3.62
N ARG A 86 -12.47 -0.85 4.13
CA ARG A 86 -12.29 0.34 3.28
C ARG A 86 -11.37 0.17 2.07
N PRO A 87 -10.21 -0.53 2.17
CA PRO A 87 -9.35 -0.80 1.00
C PRO A 87 -10.05 -1.52 -0.16
N PHE A 88 -11.14 -2.24 0.12
CA PHE A 88 -11.96 -2.92 -0.89
C PHE A 88 -13.10 -2.03 -1.40
N ASP A 89 -13.57 -1.08 -0.59
CA ASP A 89 -14.70 -0.18 -0.91
C ASP A 89 -14.27 1.03 -1.77
N TYR A 90 -13.03 1.52 -1.65
CA TYR A 90 -12.57 2.73 -2.37
C TYR A 90 -12.61 2.59 -3.90
N GLY A 91 -12.55 1.38 -4.43
CA GLY A 91 -12.66 1.11 -5.88
C GLY A 91 -14.10 1.11 -6.41
N THR A 92 -15.12 1.10 -5.55
CA THR A 92 -16.53 0.94 -5.98
C THR A 92 -17.37 2.21 -5.85
N VAL A 93 -17.04 3.13 -4.94
CA VAL A 93 -17.94 4.25 -4.58
C VAL A 93 -17.66 5.58 -5.32
N ILE A 94 -16.42 5.86 -5.73
CA ILE A 94 -16.03 7.15 -6.38
C ILE A 94 -15.98 7.03 -7.94
N SER A 95 -16.30 5.86 -8.48
CA SER A 95 -15.95 5.45 -9.85
C SER A 95 -16.85 5.99 -10.98
N TYR A 96 -18.02 6.57 -10.68
CA TYR A 96 -18.97 6.90 -11.77
C TYR A 96 -18.51 8.08 -12.66
N SER A 97 -17.61 8.95 -12.18
CA SER A 97 -17.14 10.13 -12.94
C SER A 97 -15.61 10.27 -13.02
N PHE A 98 -14.83 9.33 -12.46
CA PHE A 98 -13.41 9.52 -12.20
C PHE A 98 -12.64 8.20 -12.41
N ASP A 99 -11.55 8.18 -13.20
CA ASP A 99 -10.70 6.99 -13.36
C ASP A 99 -9.81 6.81 -12.12
N PRO A 100 -10.08 5.83 -11.23
CA PRO A 100 -9.35 5.67 -9.98
C PRO A 100 -7.87 5.28 -10.20
N SER A 101 -7.49 4.79 -11.38
CA SER A 101 -6.12 4.36 -11.67
C SER A 101 -5.09 5.50 -11.53
N THR A 102 -5.52 6.75 -11.66
CA THR A 102 -4.64 7.92 -11.50
C THR A 102 -4.24 8.24 -10.06
N TRP A 103 -5.00 7.81 -9.04
CA TRP A 103 -4.66 8.11 -7.63
C TRP A 103 -4.75 6.92 -6.66
N GLN A 104 -5.35 5.78 -7.06
CA GLN A 104 -5.52 4.61 -6.19
C GLN A 104 -4.69 3.39 -6.62
N ALA A 105 -3.97 3.44 -7.75
CA ALA A 105 -3.15 2.31 -8.19
C ALA A 105 -2.10 1.93 -7.13
N THR A 106 -2.07 0.64 -6.80
CA THR A 106 -1.13 0.01 -5.86
C THR A 106 -0.27 -1.02 -6.59
N ARG A 107 0.65 -1.71 -5.91
CA ARG A 107 1.59 -2.63 -6.59
C ARG A 107 0.86 -3.76 -7.35
N PHE A 108 -0.14 -4.39 -6.76
CA PHE A 108 -0.89 -5.52 -7.34
C PHE A 108 -2.32 -5.17 -7.79
N SER A 109 -2.65 -3.89 -7.92
CA SER A 109 -3.93 -3.45 -8.47
C SER A 109 -3.79 -2.12 -9.19
N ASP A 110 -4.34 -2.05 -10.40
CA ASP A 110 -4.54 -0.81 -11.14
C ASP A 110 -5.72 0.04 -10.60
N ALA A 111 -6.37 -0.46 -9.54
CA ALA A 111 -7.53 0.12 -8.86
C ALA A 111 -8.80 0.22 -9.70
N ARG A 112 -8.86 -0.41 -10.89
CA ARG A 112 -10.03 -0.32 -11.78
C ARG A 112 -11.08 -1.39 -11.49
N ARG A 113 -10.64 -2.60 -11.09
CA ARG A 113 -11.50 -3.78 -11.00
C ARG A 113 -11.68 -4.30 -9.58
N TYR A 114 -10.69 -4.12 -8.72
CA TYR A 114 -10.68 -4.67 -7.36
C TYR A 114 -9.73 -3.92 -6.43
N GLY A 115 -10.06 -3.93 -5.13
CA GLY A 115 -9.19 -3.45 -4.06
C GLY A 115 -8.25 -4.54 -3.55
N VAL A 116 -7.13 -4.12 -2.96
CA VAL A 116 -6.16 -5.00 -2.32
C VAL A 116 -5.81 -4.41 -0.96
N TRP A 117 -5.89 -5.24 0.08
CA TRP A 117 -5.46 -4.88 1.41
C TRP A 117 -3.97 -5.16 1.57
N TYR A 118 -3.21 -4.16 2.02
CA TYR A 118 -1.76 -4.27 2.25
C TYR A 118 -1.43 -4.26 3.74
N GLY A 119 -0.50 -5.14 4.12
CA GLY A 119 0.19 -5.12 5.40
C GLY A 119 1.61 -5.65 5.23
N SER A 120 2.37 -5.68 6.32
CA SER A 120 3.74 -6.21 6.33
C SER A 120 3.95 -7.11 7.53
N LEU A 121 4.97 -7.97 7.50
CA LEU A 121 5.31 -8.80 8.67
C LEU A 121 5.84 -7.97 9.85
N ASP A 122 6.49 -6.85 9.55
CA ASP A 122 7.15 -6.01 10.55
C ASP A 122 6.73 -4.54 10.44
N VAL A 123 6.70 -3.85 11.59
CA VAL A 123 6.36 -2.42 11.67
C VAL A 123 7.30 -1.58 10.82
N GLU A 124 8.61 -1.88 10.83
CA GLU A 124 9.61 -1.14 10.08
C GLU A 124 9.36 -1.19 8.57
N THR A 125 8.97 -2.34 8.03
CA THR A 125 8.57 -2.50 6.62
C THR A 125 7.39 -1.59 6.27
N THR A 126 6.37 -1.54 7.14
CA THR A 126 5.24 -0.62 6.92
C THR A 126 5.66 0.86 6.91
N ILE A 127 6.73 1.21 7.64
CA ILE A 127 7.26 2.57 7.67
C ILE A 127 7.92 2.90 6.34
N TYR A 128 8.79 2.05 5.81
CA TYR A 128 9.42 2.27 4.50
C TYR A 128 8.37 2.41 3.38
N GLU A 129 7.38 1.53 3.34
CA GLU A 129 6.30 1.61 2.33
C GLU A 129 5.49 2.90 2.46
N THR A 130 5.07 3.26 3.68
CA THR A 130 4.23 4.44 3.89
C THR A 130 5.00 5.76 3.82
N VAL A 131 6.31 5.76 4.07
CA VAL A 131 7.20 6.91 3.80
C VAL A 131 7.36 7.12 2.30
N TYR A 132 7.56 6.05 1.51
CA TYR A 132 7.60 6.14 0.05
C TYR A 132 6.32 6.78 -0.51
N HIS A 133 5.16 6.25 -0.11
CA HIS A 133 3.87 6.78 -0.58
C HIS A 133 3.61 8.21 -0.11
N TRP A 134 3.96 8.54 1.14
CA TRP A 134 3.78 9.88 1.65
C TRP A 134 4.72 10.88 1.00
N HIS A 135 5.99 10.53 0.81
CA HIS A 135 6.96 11.37 0.12
C HIS A 135 6.54 11.65 -1.34
N ARG A 136 6.03 10.64 -2.05
CA ARG A 136 5.49 10.83 -3.40
C ARG A 136 4.36 11.85 -3.42
N PHE A 137 3.42 11.74 -2.48
CA PHE A 137 2.34 12.72 -2.31
C PHE A 137 2.87 14.13 -2.00
N LEU A 138 3.79 14.25 -1.04
CA LEU A 138 4.38 15.53 -0.66
C LEU A 138 5.14 16.18 -1.81
N THR A 139 5.89 15.41 -2.59
CA THR A 139 6.68 15.93 -3.71
C THR A 139 5.80 16.33 -4.89
N ASP A 140 4.72 15.58 -5.14
CA ASP A 140 3.74 15.90 -6.18
C ASP A 140 2.98 17.19 -5.86
N SER A 141 2.55 17.37 -4.61
CA SER A 141 1.78 18.55 -4.18
C SER A 141 2.65 19.76 -3.82
N TYR A 142 3.83 19.54 -3.23
CA TYR A 142 4.68 20.58 -2.62
C TYR A 142 6.19 20.34 -2.88
N PRO A 143 6.65 20.30 -4.15
CA PRO A 143 8.01 19.87 -4.49
C PRO A 143 9.15 20.76 -3.95
N ARG A 144 8.85 21.98 -3.49
CA ARG A 144 9.84 22.97 -3.00
C ARG A 144 9.67 23.32 -1.52
N GLU A 145 8.82 22.60 -0.80
CA GLU A 145 8.54 22.88 0.60
C GLU A 145 9.76 22.52 1.48
N ASP A 146 10.29 23.51 2.21
CA ASP A 146 11.44 23.34 3.12
C ASP A 146 11.04 23.34 4.61
N ARG A 147 9.74 23.26 4.90
CA ARG A 147 9.26 23.03 6.27
C ARG A 147 9.22 21.54 6.60
N LEU A 148 9.33 21.24 7.90
CA LEU A 148 8.97 19.93 8.42
C LEU A 148 7.45 19.79 8.40
N ILE A 149 6.97 18.80 7.65
CA ILE A 149 5.57 18.43 7.56
C ILE A 149 5.36 17.25 8.51
N THR A 150 4.38 17.37 9.39
CA THR A 150 4.02 16.33 10.37
C THR A 150 2.91 15.45 9.80
N GLY A 151 3.08 14.13 9.92
CA GLY A 151 2.09 13.14 9.54
C GLY A 151 1.88 12.12 10.65
N GLU A 152 0.69 12.08 11.23
CA GLU A 152 0.36 11.12 12.28
C GLU A 152 -0.13 9.79 11.67
N ARG A 153 0.19 8.70 12.37
CA ARG A 153 -0.07 7.34 11.93
C ARG A 153 -0.54 6.47 13.09
N ARG A 154 -1.39 5.50 12.77
CA ARG A 154 -1.83 4.45 13.69
C ARG A 154 -1.55 3.10 13.06
N VAL A 155 -0.94 2.25 13.86
CA VAL A 155 -0.44 0.94 13.46
C VAL A 155 -1.29 -0.11 14.14
N PHE A 156 -1.72 -1.10 13.38
CA PHE A 156 -2.55 -2.19 13.82
C PHE A 156 -1.88 -3.53 13.53
N ASP A 157 -2.07 -4.50 14.41
CA ASP A 157 -1.92 -5.91 14.08
C ASP A 157 -3.27 -6.42 13.56
N VAL A 158 -3.27 -7.09 12.41
CA VAL A 158 -4.49 -7.66 11.82
C VAL A 158 -4.23 -9.14 11.56
N ARG A 159 -5.07 -9.99 12.15
CA ARG A 159 -4.96 -11.44 11.98
C ARG A 159 -5.27 -11.80 10.53
N CYS A 160 -4.39 -12.59 9.91
CA CYS A 160 -4.63 -13.20 8.60
C CYS A 160 -4.59 -14.72 8.72
N ASP A 161 -5.65 -15.36 8.22
CA ASP A 161 -5.80 -16.81 8.16
C ASP A 161 -6.17 -17.20 6.72
N ALA A 162 -5.17 -17.65 5.95
CA ALA A 162 -5.34 -18.01 4.55
C ALA A 162 -4.17 -18.84 3.99
N LEU A 163 -4.49 -19.65 3.00
CA LEU A 163 -3.49 -20.13 2.05
C LEU A 163 -3.09 -18.95 1.13
N LEU A 164 -1.85 -18.50 1.24
CA LEU A 164 -1.28 -17.39 0.48
C LEU A 164 -0.26 -17.90 -0.53
N ILE A 165 -0.19 -17.23 -1.68
CA ILE A 165 0.88 -17.48 -2.66
C ILE A 165 2.19 -16.92 -2.12
N ASP A 166 3.25 -17.72 -2.13
CA ASP A 166 4.56 -17.31 -1.64
C ASP A 166 5.47 -16.90 -2.79
N LEU A 167 5.66 -15.59 -2.97
CA LEU A 167 6.52 -15.01 -3.99
C LEU A 167 7.92 -14.68 -3.45
N ARG A 168 8.21 -14.93 -2.18
CA ARG A 168 9.53 -14.64 -1.59
C ARG A 168 10.59 -15.49 -2.27
N GLY A 169 11.69 -14.86 -2.67
CA GLY A 169 12.79 -15.52 -3.39
C GLY A 169 12.54 -15.68 -4.89
N ARG A 170 11.32 -15.38 -5.39
CA ARG A 170 11.01 -15.45 -6.83
C ARG A 170 11.57 -14.25 -7.59
N GLU A 171 11.87 -13.15 -6.91
CA GLU A 171 12.47 -11.96 -7.50
C GLU A 171 13.82 -12.20 -8.19
N ALA A 172 14.56 -13.26 -7.82
CA ALA A 172 15.79 -13.63 -8.52
C ALA A 172 15.54 -14.04 -9.97
N ALA A 173 14.42 -14.71 -10.25
CA ALA A 173 13.99 -15.10 -11.58
C ALA A 173 13.04 -14.08 -12.22
N TYR A 174 12.31 -13.31 -11.39
CA TYR A 174 11.31 -12.32 -11.80
C TYR A 174 11.57 -10.97 -11.11
N PRO A 175 12.65 -10.26 -11.49
CA PRO A 175 13.05 -9.01 -10.82
C PRO A 175 11.99 -7.91 -10.90
N ASP A 176 11.12 -7.95 -11.92
CA ASP A 176 10.01 -7.01 -12.10
C ASP A 176 8.98 -7.04 -10.95
N LEU A 177 8.98 -8.07 -10.10
CA LEU A 177 8.22 -8.08 -8.85
C LEU A 177 8.60 -6.91 -7.92
N LEU A 178 9.88 -6.55 -7.93
CA LEU A 178 10.46 -5.52 -7.08
C LEU A 178 10.79 -4.24 -7.85
N ASP A 179 10.34 -4.10 -9.10
CA ASP A 179 10.53 -2.85 -9.86
C ASP A 179 9.99 -1.69 -9.04
N ARG A 180 10.87 -0.73 -8.77
CA ARG A 180 10.60 0.40 -7.89
C ARG A 180 9.81 1.50 -8.56
N LYS A 181 9.84 1.56 -9.90
CA LYS A 181 9.30 2.62 -10.75
C LYS A 181 8.06 2.16 -11.54
N SER A 182 8.02 0.91 -11.98
CA SER A 182 6.91 0.36 -12.75
C SER A 182 6.13 -0.68 -11.96
N TYR A 183 4.80 -0.59 -12.01
CA TYR A 183 3.90 -1.64 -11.51
C TYR A 183 3.29 -2.47 -12.64
N ALA A 184 3.74 -2.33 -13.89
CA ALA A 184 3.11 -2.99 -15.04
C ALA A 184 3.06 -4.52 -14.90
N PHE A 185 4.18 -5.14 -14.49
CA PHE A 185 4.25 -6.58 -14.26
C PHE A 185 3.34 -7.02 -13.10
N THR A 186 3.41 -6.31 -11.98
CA THR A 186 2.65 -6.66 -10.77
C THR A 186 1.16 -6.35 -10.91
N HIS A 187 0.75 -5.41 -11.76
CA HIS A 187 -0.64 -5.19 -12.16
C HIS A 187 -1.19 -6.36 -12.97
N ALA A 188 -0.44 -6.84 -13.97
CA ALA A 188 -0.82 -8.01 -14.75
C ALA A 188 -0.93 -9.26 -13.86
N LEU A 189 0.05 -9.47 -12.98
CA LEU A 189 0.05 -10.56 -12.01
C LEU A 189 -1.14 -10.45 -11.04
N GLY A 190 -1.38 -9.26 -10.47
CA GLY A 190 -2.50 -9.03 -9.57
C GLY A 190 -3.84 -9.33 -10.22
N GLY A 191 -4.03 -8.91 -11.48
CA GLY A 191 -5.24 -9.18 -12.24
C GLY A 191 -5.45 -10.68 -12.46
N PHE A 192 -4.38 -11.40 -12.82
CA PHE A 192 -4.39 -12.85 -12.93
C PHE A 192 -4.80 -13.51 -11.60
N LEU A 193 -4.20 -13.11 -10.48
CA LEU A 193 -4.48 -13.70 -9.16
C LEU A 193 -5.91 -13.43 -8.69
N PHE A 194 -6.42 -12.23 -8.94
CA PHE A 194 -7.80 -11.88 -8.64
C PHE A 194 -8.79 -12.72 -9.45
N GLU A 195 -8.54 -12.88 -10.76
CA GLU A 195 -9.37 -13.71 -11.65
C GLU A 195 -9.36 -15.19 -11.26
N GLN A 196 -8.22 -15.71 -10.77
CA GLN A 196 -8.12 -17.08 -10.23
C GLN A 196 -8.71 -17.22 -8.81
N GLY A 197 -9.18 -16.14 -8.21
CA GLY A 197 -9.79 -16.14 -6.89
C GLY A 197 -8.81 -16.38 -5.74
N ALA A 198 -7.54 -16.06 -5.90
CA ALA A 198 -6.53 -16.19 -4.85
C ALA A 198 -6.91 -15.39 -3.58
N ASN A 199 -6.53 -15.90 -2.41
CA ASN A 199 -6.75 -15.19 -1.14
C ASN A 199 -5.84 -13.98 -0.96
N GLY A 200 -4.58 -14.12 -1.38
CA GLY A 200 -3.52 -13.15 -1.15
C GLY A 200 -2.15 -13.72 -1.51
N LEU A 201 -1.13 -12.92 -1.28
CA LEU A 201 0.26 -13.28 -1.51
C LEU A 201 1.19 -12.67 -0.45
N LEU A 202 2.36 -13.28 -0.28
CA LEU A 202 3.53 -12.71 0.40
C LEU A 202 4.62 -12.40 -0.62
N VAL A 203 5.27 -11.26 -0.48
CA VAL A 203 6.35 -10.81 -1.36
C VAL A 203 7.35 -9.94 -0.59
N HIS A 204 8.62 -9.95 -0.98
CA HIS A 204 9.58 -8.98 -0.45
C HIS A 204 9.15 -7.54 -0.78
N SER A 205 9.48 -6.61 0.11
CA SER A 205 9.27 -5.18 -0.12
C SER A 205 10.23 -4.69 -1.21
N ALA A 206 9.74 -3.79 -2.07
CA ALA A 206 10.62 -3.09 -3.02
C ALA A 206 11.41 -1.95 -2.35
N ARG A 207 11.07 -1.60 -1.10
CA ARG A 207 11.55 -0.40 -0.40
C ARG A 207 12.57 -0.71 0.70
N CYS A 208 12.54 -1.93 1.24
CA CYS A 208 13.46 -2.42 2.26
C CYS A 208 13.59 -3.95 2.20
N GLU A 209 14.37 -4.56 3.09
CA GLU A 209 14.57 -6.01 3.17
C GLU A 209 13.41 -6.78 3.84
N GLY A 210 12.26 -6.12 4.02
CA GLY A 210 11.09 -6.68 4.70
C GLY A 210 10.16 -7.47 3.77
N VAL A 211 9.07 -8.00 4.34
CA VAL A 211 8.03 -8.73 3.62
C VAL A 211 6.68 -8.03 3.73
N ASN A 212 5.98 -7.92 2.60
CA ASN A 212 4.62 -7.42 2.49
C ASN A 212 3.64 -8.56 2.23
N GLY A 213 2.45 -8.44 2.79
CA GLY A 213 1.25 -9.20 2.43
C GLY A 213 0.30 -8.34 1.62
N ALA A 214 -0.19 -8.90 0.51
CA ALA A 214 -1.24 -8.29 -0.31
C ALA A 214 -2.44 -9.25 -0.36
N ILE A 215 -3.55 -8.85 0.24
CA ILE A 215 -4.72 -9.69 0.49
C ILE A 215 -5.89 -9.23 -0.38
N PHE A 216 -6.43 -10.13 -1.18
CA PHE A 216 -7.52 -9.86 -2.12
C PHE A 216 -8.91 -10.13 -1.53
N ARG A 217 -8.97 -10.84 -0.40
CA ARG A 217 -10.22 -11.28 0.23
C ARG A 217 -10.31 -10.78 1.67
N ARG A 218 -11.26 -9.87 1.94
CA ARG A 218 -11.46 -9.31 3.29
C ARG A 218 -11.80 -10.37 4.33
N GLU A 219 -12.44 -11.47 3.92
CA GLU A 219 -12.87 -12.57 4.79
C GLU A 219 -11.69 -13.36 5.37
N ARG A 220 -10.48 -13.12 4.87
CA ARG A 220 -9.23 -13.70 5.37
C ARG A 220 -8.58 -12.87 6.46
N LEU A 221 -9.15 -11.71 6.78
CA LEU A 221 -8.65 -10.77 7.76
C LEU A 221 -9.63 -10.67 8.93
N SER A 222 -9.10 -10.65 10.14
CA SER A 222 -9.92 -10.56 11.35
C SER A 222 -9.14 -9.94 12.51
N ASN A 223 -9.80 -9.82 13.66
CA ASN A 223 -9.17 -9.50 14.95
C ASN A 223 -8.16 -8.33 14.85
N VAL A 224 -8.66 -7.15 14.47
CA VAL A 224 -7.85 -5.93 14.38
C VAL A 224 -7.51 -5.46 15.78
N ARG A 225 -6.23 -5.25 16.06
CA ARG A 225 -5.73 -4.79 17.36
C ARG A 225 -4.85 -3.57 17.19
N ASP A 226 -5.04 -2.60 18.07
CA ASP A 226 -4.14 -1.46 18.17
C ASP A 226 -2.74 -1.89 18.59
N LYS A 227 -1.75 -1.42 17.85
CA LYS A 227 -0.34 -1.70 18.14
C LYS A 227 0.37 -0.49 18.71
N MET A 228 0.33 0.64 17.99
CA MET A 228 1.00 1.89 18.39
C MET A 228 0.59 3.08 17.53
N LEU A 229 0.98 4.27 17.98
CA LEU A 229 0.94 5.49 17.19
C LEU A 229 2.35 5.87 16.75
N LEU A 230 2.48 6.38 15.53
CA LEU A 230 3.74 6.95 15.03
C LEU A 230 3.53 8.40 14.60
N THR A 231 4.58 9.20 14.69
CA THR A 231 4.62 10.55 14.16
C THR A 231 5.75 10.63 13.15
N TYR A 232 5.42 11.02 11.92
CA TYR A 232 6.42 11.26 10.89
C TYR A 232 6.67 12.75 10.76
N ARG A 233 7.95 13.12 10.57
CA ARG A 233 8.40 14.48 10.29
C ARG A 233 9.23 14.45 9.01
N CYS A 234 8.61 14.78 7.90
CA CYS A 234 9.22 14.77 6.58
C CYS A 234 9.51 16.20 6.11
N ASN A 235 10.65 16.42 5.48
CA ASN A 235 10.92 17.62 4.70
C ASN A 235 11.31 17.18 3.27
N PRO A 236 10.48 17.49 2.25
CA PRO A 236 10.72 17.03 0.89
C PRO A 236 11.93 17.73 0.24
N ALA A 237 12.15 19.03 0.48
CA ALA A 237 13.32 19.74 -0.07
C ALA A 237 14.66 19.20 0.47
N ARG A 238 14.68 18.72 1.72
CA ARG A 238 15.87 18.14 2.38
C ARG A 238 15.96 16.63 2.27
N ASP A 239 14.99 15.98 1.61
CA ASP A 239 14.98 14.54 1.39
C ASP A 239 15.19 13.75 2.70
N VAL A 240 14.43 14.13 3.74
CA VAL A 240 14.53 13.50 5.07
C VAL A 240 13.15 13.21 5.61
N CYS A 241 12.99 12.04 6.22
CA CYS A 241 11.84 11.72 7.03
C CYS A 241 12.26 11.05 8.33
N GLU A 242 11.88 11.65 9.45
CA GLU A 242 12.11 11.12 10.79
C GLU A 242 10.83 10.53 11.34
N VAL A 243 10.94 9.39 12.01
CA VAL A 243 9.82 8.64 12.55
C VAL A 243 9.98 8.50 14.04
N GLU A 244 8.93 8.86 14.77
CA GLU A 244 8.88 8.86 16.22
C GLU A 244 7.80 7.93 16.73
N ARG A 245 8.09 7.20 17.81
CA ARG A 245 7.10 6.40 18.55
C ARG A 245 6.42 7.25 19.64
N ALA A 246 7.22 7.99 20.38
CA ALA A 246 6.79 8.99 21.35
C ALA A 246 7.30 10.38 20.95
N ALA A 247 6.62 11.43 21.39
CA ALA A 247 6.97 12.80 21.01
C ALA A 247 8.43 13.11 21.39
N GLY A 248 9.24 13.46 20.39
CA GLY A 248 10.66 13.80 20.57
C GLY A 248 11.60 12.59 20.64
N GLU A 249 11.08 11.36 20.63
CA GLU A 249 11.89 10.14 20.59
C GLU A 249 11.97 9.61 19.15
N ARG A 250 13.02 10.03 18.45
CA ARG A 250 13.32 9.58 17.09
C ARG A 250 13.73 8.11 17.09
N TRP A 251 12.95 7.31 16.38
CA TRP A 251 13.19 5.88 16.19
C TRP A 251 13.92 5.59 14.88
N LEU A 252 13.46 6.14 13.75
CA LEU A 252 14.08 5.93 12.43
C LEU A 252 14.30 7.25 11.71
N ARG A 253 15.31 7.28 10.84
CA ARG A 253 15.56 8.37 9.89
C ARG A 253 15.78 7.77 8.52
N ILE A 254 14.92 8.13 7.59
CA ILE A 254 14.91 7.60 6.22
C ILE A 254 15.18 8.75 5.26
N ARG A 255 15.95 8.46 4.20
CA ARG A 255 16.14 9.33 3.05
C ARG A 255 15.18 8.91 1.93
N PRO A 256 14.02 9.56 1.74
CA PRO A 256 12.97 9.02 0.87
C PRO A 256 13.39 8.75 -0.59
N SER A 257 14.34 9.52 -1.14
CA SER A 257 14.86 9.31 -2.49
C SER A 257 15.49 7.93 -2.68
N THR A 258 15.98 7.27 -1.63
CA THR A 258 16.57 5.91 -1.72
C THR A 258 15.52 4.81 -1.87
N LEU A 259 14.22 5.15 -1.79
CA LEU A 259 13.12 4.21 -1.90
C LEU A 259 12.63 4.01 -3.35
N TYR A 260 13.13 4.81 -4.30
CA TYR A 260 12.80 4.76 -5.73
C TYR A 260 13.77 3.89 -6.54
#